data_AF-A0A813KJ72-F1
#
_entry.id   AF-A0A813KJ72-F1
#
_cell.length_a   1.000
_cell.length_b   1.000
_cell.length_c   1.000
_cell.angle_alpha   90.00
_cell.angle_beta   90.00
_cell.angle_gamma   90.00
#
_symmetry.space_group_name_H-M   'P 1'
#
loop_
_entity.id
_entity.type
_entity.pdbx_description
1 polymer ?
#
loop_
_entity_poly.entity_id
_entity_poly.type
_entity_poly.pdbx_seq_one_letter_code
_entity_poly.pdbx_strand_id
1 'polypeptide(L)'
;LRPSKQSRLFMQANHLKEYTGPDGVKRHFGCNLEVTNCPVPDWVYRGWAVPPCCKETMRHLLFYIDAVFREIGVRYIVTDGVLLGSYKFGGMLDWDADVDLHIHNDDFHLLEEKVQHRARQDGHFLRKHANNESWLLQANDHNYLLIELNKRQEYWDPDRVWQIPIQGRLFPAMENSHLNLSSWYGLSFFKHRLRHVPEWEEEHRPMYCSTPYHFNCVDETQVKSGIDCRQAGIC
;
A
#
# COMPACT_ATOMS: atom_id res chain seq x y z
N LEU A 1 -26.99 30.02 -7.53
CA LEU A 1 -25.90 29.57 -6.63
C LEU A 1 -24.57 29.95 -7.28
N ARG A 2 -23.54 30.37 -6.52
CA ARG A 2 -22.20 30.64 -7.12
C ARG A 2 -21.71 29.36 -7.83
N PRO A 3 -21.04 29.43 -9.01
CA PRO A 3 -20.61 28.26 -9.76
C PRO A 3 -19.81 27.24 -8.93
N SER A 4 -18.98 27.71 -7.99
CA SER A 4 -18.23 26.86 -7.06
C SER A 4 -19.12 26.04 -6.11
N LYS A 5 -20.25 26.61 -5.65
CA LYS A 5 -21.21 25.91 -4.80
C LYS A 5 -22.05 24.90 -5.60
N GLN A 6 -22.39 25.21 -6.85
CA GLN A 6 -23.08 24.27 -7.74
C GLN A 6 -22.20 23.08 -8.10
N SER A 7 -20.93 23.32 -8.44
CA SER A 7 -19.96 22.26 -8.71
C SER A 7 -19.82 21.31 -7.52
N ARG A 8 -19.64 21.83 -6.29
CA ARG A 8 -19.55 20.97 -5.11
C ARG A 8 -20.79 20.10 -4.90
N LEU A 9 -21.99 20.67 -5.03
CA LEU A 9 -23.25 19.92 -4.92
C LEU A 9 -23.38 18.84 -6.00
N PHE A 10 -23.03 19.16 -7.25
CA PHE A 10 -23.04 18.20 -8.35
C PHE A 10 -22.07 17.04 -8.08
N MET A 11 -20.84 17.33 -7.68
CA MET A 11 -19.83 16.30 -7.41
C MET A 11 -20.28 15.38 -6.26
N GLN A 12 -20.84 15.94 -5.18
CA GLN A 12 -21.37 15.17 -4.06
C GLN A 12 -22.55 14.29 -4.48
N ALA A 13 -23.53 14.84 -5.20
CA ALA A 13 -24.73 14.12 -5.64
C ALA A 13 -24.41 12.96 -6.60
N ASN A 14 -23.31 13.05 -7.35
CA ASN A 14 -22.88 12.03 -8.31
C ASN A 14 -21.72 11.18 -7.78
N HIS A 15 -21.39 11.27 -6.49
CA HIS A 15 -20.30 10.52 -5.85
C HIS A 15 -18.90 10.73 -6.50
N LEU A 16 -18.70 11.84 -7.20
CA LEU A 16 -17.42 12.18 -7.84
C LEU A 16 -16.47 12.76 -6.79
N LYS A 17 -15.40 12.03 -6.49
CA LYS A 17 -14.46 12.38 -5.41
C LYS A 17 -13.26 13.19 -5.89
N GLU A 18 -12.96 13.11 -7.17
CA GLU A 18 -11.83 13.78 -7.81
C GLU A 18 -12.24 14.20 -9.23
N TYR A 19 -11.72 15.33 -9.68
CA TYR A 19 -11.88 15.82 -11.05
C TYR A 19 -10.61 16.53 -11.52
N THR A 20 -10.12 16.15 -12.69
CA THR A 20 -9.02 16.85 -13.35
C THR A 20 -9.62 17.70 -14.47
N GLY A 21 -9.46 19.01 -14.36
CA GLY A 21 -9.99 19.94 -15.37
C GLY A 21 -9.17 19.94 -16.67
N PRO A 22 -9.65 20.63 -17.71
CA PRO A 22 -8.88 20.86 -18.95
C PRO A 22 -7.56 21.60 -18.71
N ASP A 23 -7.46 22.31 -17.59
CA ASP A 23 -6.25 22.97 -17.10
C ASP A 23 -5.23 21.99 -16.49
N GLY A 24 -5.53 20.70 -16.46
CA GLY A 24 -4.71 19.68 -15.81
C GLY A 24 -4.77 19.74 -14.27
N VAL A 25 -5.55 20.66 -13.70
CA VAL A 25 -5.61 20.84 -12.24
C VAL A 25 -6.57 19.82 -11.65
N LYS A 26 -6.01 18.95 -10.82
CA LYS A 26 -6.76 17.99 -10.02
C LYS A 26 -7.44 18.70 -8.85
N ARG A 27 -8.75 18.46 -8.68
CA ARG A 27 -9.61 19.03 -7.65
C ARG A 27 -10.27 17.91 -6.88
N HIS A 28 -10.23 18.00 -5.56
CA HIS A 28 -10.73 16.97 -4.65
C HIS A 28 -12.07 17.39 -4.02
N PHE A 29 -13.01 16.47 -3.99
CA PHE A 29 -14.38 16.64 -3.47
C PHE A 29 -14.76 15.53 -2.46
N GLY A 30 -13.82 14.63 -2.18
CA GLY A 30 -13.97 13.57 -1.19
C GLY A 30 -13.58 13.97 0.23
N CYS A 31 -13.25 12.98 1.05
CA CYS A 31 -12.76 13.19 2.41
C CYS A 31 -11.29 13.67 2.44
N ASN A 32 -10.83 14.07 3.62
CA ASN A 32 -9.43 14.40 3.90
C ASN A 32 -9.21 14.28 5.42
N LEU A 33 -8.12 14.80 5.98
CA LEU A 33 -7.92 14.76 7.44
C LEU A 33 -8.86 15.70 8.22
N GLU A 34 -9.51 16.67 7.59
CA GLU A 34 -10.45 17.59 8.23
C GLU A 34 -11.91 17.12 8.15
N VAL A 35 -12.19 16.13 7.29
CA VAL A 35 -13.54 15.65 6.98
C VAL A 35 -13.61 14.14 7.14
N THR A 36 -14.71 13.64 7.70
CA THR A 36 -14.90 12.20 7.88
C THR A 36 -14.70 11.41 6.60
N ASN A 37 -14.17 10.19 6.72
CA ASN A 37 -13.90 9.33 5.58
C ASN A 37 -15.16 8.99 4.80
N CYS A 38 -15.00 8.64 3.52
CA CYS A 38 -16.14 8.15 2.76
C CYS A 38 -16.68 6.86 3.41
N PRO A 39 -18.02 6.67 3.48
CA PRO A 39 -18.61 5.50 4.14
C PRO A 39 -18.15 4.21 3.45
N VAL A 40 -17.49 3.32 4.20
CA VAL A 40 -17.00 2.03 3.69
C VAL A 40 -18.11 1.20 3.03
N PRO A 41 -19.29 1.02 3.66
CA PRO A 41 -20.40 0.31 3.04
C PRO A 41 -20.77 0.81 1.64
N ASP A 42 -20.71 2.13 1.41
CA ASP A 42 -21.20 2.72 0.17
C ASP A 42 -20.44 2.24 -1.06
N TRP A 43 -19.11 2.24 -1.02
CA TRP A 43 -18.31 1.86 -2.19
C TRP A 43 -18.12 0.34 -2.29
N VAL A 44 -18.04 -0.39 -1.16
CA VAL A 44 -17.99 -1.85 -1.17
C VAL A 44 -19.26 -2.45 -1.79
N TYR A 45 -20.44 -2.07 -1.31
CA TYR A 45 -21.70 -2.66 -1.78
C TYR A 45 -22.10 -2.21 -3.19
N ARG A 46 -21.54 -1.10 -3.68
CA ARG A 46 -21.71 -0.65 -5.08
C ARG A 46 -20.74 -1.32 -6.04
N GLY A 47 -19.80 -2.14 -5.55
CA GLY A 47 -18.74 -2.73 -6.37
C GLY A 47 -17.75 -1.69 -6.90
N TRP A 48 -17.57 -0.59 -6.17
CA TRP A 48 -16.63 0.46 -6.52
C TRP A 48 -15.28 0.23 -5.83
N ALA A 49 -14.22 0.68 -6.48
CA ALA A 49 -12.92 0.84 -5.86
C ALA A 49 -12.99 1.83 -4.69
N VAL A 50 -11.98 1.77 -3.83
CA VAL A 50 -11.82 2.68 -2.70
C VAL A 50 -11.72 4.11 -3.23
N PRO A 51 -12.46 5.07 -2.64
CA PRO A 51 -12.38 6.47 -3.02
C PRO A 51 -10.92 6.97 -3.00
N PRO A 52 -10.46 7.69 -4.04
CA PRO A 52 -9.06 8.14 -4.12
C PRO A 52 -8.65 8.99 -2.92
N CYS A 53 -9.58 9.75 -2.35
CA CYS A 53 -9.38 10.51 -1.11
C CYS A 53 -9.15 9.64 0.14
N CYS A 54 -9.81 8.48 0.23
CA CYS A 54 -9.58 7.52 1.32
C CYS A 54 -8.21 6.86 1.15
N LYS A 55 -7.89 6.44 -0.08
CA LYS A 55 -6.57 5.88 -0.42
C LYS A 55 -5.43 6.84 -0.10
N GLU A 56 -5.64 8.14 -0.34
CA GLU A 56 -4.68 9.18 0.03
C GLU A 56 -4.51 9.33 1.54
N THR A 57 -5.57 9.15 2.33
CA THR A 57 -5.49 9.14 3.79
C THR A 57 -4.70 7.91 4.28
N MET A 58 -4.95 6.73 3.72
CA MET A 58 -4.17 5.52 4.07
C MET A 58 -2.69 5.66 3.69
N ARG A 59 -2.40 6.26 2.52
CA ARG A 59 -1.03 6.61 2.13
C ARG A 59 -0.37 7.54 3.15
N HIS A 60 -1.10 8.57 3.58
CA HIS A 60 -0.61 9.49 4.62
C HIS A 60 -0.25 8.71 5.88
N LEU A 61 -1.11 7.83 6.39
CA LEU A 61 -0.86 7.05 7.60
C LEU A 61 0.33 6.10 7.46
N LEU A 62 0.44 5.40 6.34
CA LEU A 62 1.58 4.52 6.05
C LEU A 62 2.90 5.32 6.05
N PHE A 63 2.91 6.50 5.43
CA PHE A 63 4.10 7.32 5.32
C PHE A 63 4.47 7.97 6.65
N TYR A 64 3.46 8.34 7.43
CA TYR A 64 3.61 8.85 8.78
C TYR A 64 4.22 7.79 9.70
N ILE A 65 3.63 6.59 9.75
CA ILE A 65 4.07 5.56 10.69
C ILE A 65 5.47 5.02 10.35
N ASP A 66 5.82 4.94 9.06
CA ASP A 66 7.18 4.63 8.59
C ASP A 66 8.20 5.61 9.17
N ALA A 67 7.91 6.91 9.12
CA ALA A 67 8.80 7.93 9.68
C ALA A 67 8.94 7.78 11.21
N VAL A 68 7.83 7.56 11.91
CA VAL A 68 7.82 7.36 13.37
C VAL A 68 8.59 6.10 13.78
N PHE A 69 8.40 5.00 13.05
CA PHE A 69 9.12 3.75 13.29
C PHE A 69 10.62 3.89 13.07
N ARG A 70 11.05 4.60 12.02
CA ARG A 70 12.47 4.90 11.79
C ARG A 70 13.07 5.77 12.89
N GLU A 71 12.32 6.76 13.39
CA GLU A 71 12.78 7.65 14.47
C GLU A 71 12.94 6.88 15.80
N ILE A 72 12.00 6.00 16.12
CA ILE A 72 11.97 5.26 17.39
C ILE A 72 12.85 3.99 17.34
N GLY A 73 13.11 3.45 16.15
CA GLY A 73 13.80 2.18 15.94
C GLY A 73 12.88 0.96 16.00
N VAL A 74 11.60 1.10 15.59
CA VAL A 74 10.66 -0.02 15.52
C VAL A 74 10.86 -0.76 14.20
N ARG A 75 11.17 -2.06 14.28
CA ARG A 75 11.32 -2.92 13.10
C ARG A 75 9.95 -3.42 12.65
N TYR A 76 9.67 -3.30 11.36
CA TYR A 76 8.43 -3.75 10.76
C TYR A 76 8.63 -4.19 9.30
N ILE A 77 7.63 -4.87 8.75
CA ILE A 77 7.51 -5.18 7.32
C ILE A 77 6.07 -4.90 6.84
N VAL A 78 5.90 -4.60 5.56
CA VAL A 78 4.58 -4.56 4.91
C VAL A 78 4.12 -5.97 4.55
N THR A 79 2.83 -6.27 4.73
CA THR A 79 2.28 -7.63 4.52
C THR A 79 1.00 -7.62 3.68
N ASP A 80 0.46 -8.82 3.41
CA ASP A 80 -0.88 -9.05 2.84
C ASP A 80 -1.23 -8.21 1.59
N GLY A 81 -2.35 -7.49 1.62
CA GLY A 81 -2.91 -6.77 0.47
C GLY A 81 -2.01 -5.64 -0.04
N VAL A 82 -1.41 -4.86 0.86
CA VAL A 82 -0.49 -3.78 0.47
C VAL A 82 0.80 -4.31 -0.16
N LEU A 83 1.33 -5.44 0.35
CA LEU A 83 2.48 -6.13 -0.22
C LEU A 83 2.14 -6.71 -1.61
N LEU A 84 0.96 -7.31 -1.76
CA LEU A 84 0.46 -7.81 -3.04
C LEU A 84 0.29 -6.68 -4.06
N GLY A 85 -0.28 -5.56 -3.63
CA GLY A 85 -0.43 -4.34 -4.43
C GLY A 85 0.91 -3.81 -4.90
N SER A 86 1.91 -3.72 -4.01
CA SER A 86 3.27 -3.31 -4.35
C SER A 86 3.84 -4.17 -5.48
N TYR A 87 3.73 -5.49 -5.37
CA TYR A 87 4.21 -6.42 -6.39
C TYR A 87 3.46 -6.32 -7.73
N LYS A 88 2.16 -5.96 -7.74
CA LYS A 88 1.36 -5.90 -8.97
C LYS A 88 1.39 -4.54 -9.65
N PHE A 89 1.38 -3.45 -8.86
CA PHE A 89 1.13 -2.09 -9.33
C PHE A 89 2.08 -1.05 -8.75
N GLY A 90 3.01 -1.43 -7.85
CA GLY A 90 3.89 -0.47 -7.17
C GLY A 90 3.15 0.42 -6.16
N GLY A 91 1.98 -0.02 -5.66
CA GLY A 91 1.16 0.72 -4.71
C GLY A 91 0.02 -0.12 -4.12
N MET A 92 -0.80 0.45 -3.24
CA MET A 92 -1.98 -0.25 -2.69
C MET A 92 -2.94 -0.71 -3.79
N LEU A 93 -3.62 -1.84 -3.59
CA LEU A 93 -4.71 -2.29 -4.48
C LEU A 93 -5.83 -1.24 -4.48
N ASP A 94 -6.52 -1.06 -5.62
CA ASP A 94 -7.55 -0.01 -5.73
C ASP A 94 -8.81 -0.31 -4.92
N TRP A 95 -9.02 -1.57 -4.54
CA TRP A 95 -10.16 -2.03 -3.75
C TRP A 95 -9.80 -2.36 -2.30
N ASP A 96 -8.54 -2.17 -1.89
CA ASP A 96 -8.10 -2.44 -0.51
C ASP A 96 -8.59 -1.37 0.46
N ALA A 97 -9.18 -1.81 1.57
CA ALA A 97 -9.82 -0.92 2.55
C ALA A 97 -8.89 -0.47 3.69
N ASP A 98 -7.73 -1.11 3.81
CA ASP A 98 -6.78 -1.00 4.90
C ASP A 98 -5.34 -1.20 4.41
N VAL A 99 -4.40 -1.15 5.35
CA VAL A 99 -2.97 -1.40 5.13
C VAL A 99 -2.46 -2.21 6.30
N ASP A 100 -1.84 -3.35 6.02
CA ASP A 100 -1.28 -4.24 7.03
C ASP A 100 0.23 -4.11 7.15
N LEU A 101 0.68 -3.87 8.38
CA LEU A 101 2.08 -3.95 8.78
C LEU A 101 2.27 -5.07 9.81
N HIS A 102 3.37 -5.80 9.72
CA HIS A 102 3.80 -6.74 10.75
C HIS A 102 5.00 -6.16 11.49
N ILE A 103 4.83 -5.95 12.80
CA ILE A 103 5.84 -5.40 13.70
C ILE A 103 6.67 -6.56 14.28
N HIS A 104 7.98 -6.35 14.43
CA HIS A 104 8.85 -7.34 15.05
C HIS A 104 8.43 -7.59 16.51
N ASN A 105 8.41 -8.85 16.92
CA ASN A 105 7.86 -9.26 18.22
C ASN A 105 8.57 -8.58 19.40
N ASP A 106 9.90 -8.45 19.32
CA ASP A 106 10.69 -7.79 20.37
C ASP A 106 10.38 -6.29 20.48
N ASP A 107 9.83 -5.66 19.44
CA ASP A 107 9.57 -4.21 19.40
C ASP A 107 8.10 -3.89 19.64
N PHE A 108 7.22 -4.89 19.70
CA PHE A 108 5.77 -4.68 19.78
C PHE A 108 5.34 -3.91 21.03
N HIS A 109 6.07 -4.05 22.13
CA HIS A 109 5.85 -3.29 23.36
C HIS A 109 6.04 -1.77 23.18
N LEU A 110 6.90 -1.35 22.24
CA LEU A 110 7.15 0.07 21.94
C LEU A 110 5.92 0.77 21.36
N LEU A 111 4.95 0.02 20.81
CA LEU A 111 3.69 0.59 20.33
C LEU A 111 2.94 1.30 21.46
N GLU A 112 2.91 0.68 22.64
CA GLU A 112 2.27 1.24 23.84
C GLU A 112 3.17 2.30 24.49
N GLU A 113 4.45 2.01 24.66
CA GLU A 113 5.37 2.85 25.43
C GLU A 113 5.79 4.15 24.74
N LYS A 114 5.83 4.18 23.40
CA LYS A 114 6.38 5.31 22.64
C LYS A 114 5.51 5.73 21.47
N VAL A 115 5.11 4.79 20.62
CA VAL A 115 4.42 5.12 19.36
C VAL A 115 3.03 5.71 19.62
N GLN A 116 2.29 5.19 20.60
CA GLN A 116 0.98 5.75 20.97
C GLN A 116 1.08 7.21 21.40
N HIS A 117 2.08 7.56 22.20
CA HIS A 117 2.31 8.93 22.64
C HIS A 117 2.66 9.84 21.46
N ARG A 118 3.56 9.40 20.58
CA ARG A 118 3.93 10.17 19.38
C ARG A 118 2.74 10.35 18.42
N ALA A 119 2.01 9.29 18.13
CA ALA A 119 0.77 9.33 17.34
C ALA A 119 -0.21 10.37 17.88
N ARG A 120 -0.43 10.38 19.19
CA ARG A 120 -1.33 11.34 19.83
C ARG A 120 -0.84 12.78 19.71
N GLN A 121 0.46 13.03 19.83
CA GLN A 121 1.04 14.37 19.67
C GLN A 121 0.83 14.91 18.25
N ASP A 122 0.90 14.03 17.26
CA ASP A 122 0.76 14.38 15.84
C ASP A 122 -0.71 14.36 15.36
N GLY A 123 -1.68 14.16 16.27
CA GLY A 123 -3.12 14.21 15.98
C GLY A 123 -3.74 12.89 15.51
N HIS A 124 -2.99 11.80 15.57
CA HIS A 124 -3.43 10.44 15.24
C HIS A 124 -3.80 9.64 16.49
N PHE A 125 -4.53 8.53 16.32
CA PHE A 125 -4.93 7.68 17.45
C PHE A 125 -4.45 6.25 17.24
N LEU A 126 -3.61 5.77 18.16
CA LEU A 126 -3.20 4.38 18.21
C LEU A 126 -4.04 3.63 19.24
N ARG A 127 -4.83 2.66 18.79
CA ARG A 127 -5.79 1.90 19.61
C ARG A 127 -5.40 0.43 19.65
N LYS A 128 -5.29 -0.13 20.85
CA LYS A 128 -5.03 -1.56 21.03
C LYS A 128 -6.28 -2.36 20.71
N HIS A 129 -6.14 -3.41 19.91
CA HIS A 129 -7.24 -4.33 19.66
C HIS A 129 -7.40 -5.30 20.84
N ALA A 130 -8.61 -5.82 21.05
CA ALA A 130 -8.92 -6.67 22.20
C ALA A 130 -8.13 -8.01 22.21
N ASN A 131 -7.60 -8.42 21.05
CA ASN A 131 -6.80 -9.63 20.92
C ASN A 131 -5.37 -9.51 21.49
N ASN A 132 -4.91 -8.31 21.86
CA ASN A 132 -3.53 -8.00 22.27
C ASN A 132 -2.43 -8.33 21.23
N GLU A 133 -2.81 -8.67 20.00
CA GLU A 133 -1.92 -9.05 18.91
C GLU A 133 -1.97 -8.03 17.75
N SER A 134 -2.71 -6.92 17.92
CA SER A 134 -2.80 -5.88 16.90
C SER A 134 -3.11 -4.51 17.50
N TRP A 135 -2.66 -3.48 16.81
CA TRP A 135 -3.02 -2.09 17.07
C TRP A 135 -3.55 -1.45 15.79
N LEU A 136 -4.50 -0.53 15.95
CA LEU A 136 -5.11 0.22 14.86
C LEU A 136 -4.63 1.67 14.95
N LEU A 137 -3.91 2.12 13.92
CA LEU A 137 -3.54 3.52 13.78
C LEU A 137 -4.62 4.22 12.95
N GLN A 138 -5.45 5.00 13.62
CA GLN A 138 -6.54 5.77 13.03
C GLN A 138 -6.10 7.20 12.69
N ALA A 139 -6.64 7.74 11.59
CA ALA A 139 -6.29 9.07 11.09
C ALA A 139 -6.51 10.20 12.09
N ASN A 140 -7.72 10.37 12.64
CA ASN A 140 -7.99 11.30 13.74
C ASN A 140 -9.38 11.02 14.32
N ASP A 141 -9.91 11.88 15.19
CA ASP A 141 -11.20 11.69 15.87
C ASP A 141 -12.45 11.82 14.98
N HIS A 142 -12.28 12.30 13.74
CA HIS A 142 -13.38 12.49 12.79
C HIS A 142 -13.22 11.69 11.48
N ASN A 143 -11.99 11.34 11.11
CA ASN A 143 -11.68 10.43 10.01
C ASN A 143 -11.22 9.07 10.58
N TYR A 144 -12.06 8.06 10.36
CA TYR A 144 -11.93 6.74 10.97
C TYR A 144 -11.13 5.74 10.12
N LEU A 145 -10.52 6.19 9.02
CA LEU A 145 -9.60 5.32 8.27
C LEU A 145 -8.43 4.95 9.16
N LEU A 146 -8.00 3.70 9.04
CA LEU A 146 -6.98 3.13 9.88
C LEU A 146 -6.06 2.23 9.07
N ILE A 147 -4.88 1.97 9.63
CA ILE A 147 -3.97 0.92 9.20
C ILE A 147 -3.70 -0.01 10.38
N GLU A 148 -3.40 -1.26 10.10
CA GLU A 148 -3.22 -2.30 11.12
C GLU A 148 -1.74 -2.57 11.38
N LEU A 149 -1.37 -2.59 12.66
CA LEU A 149 -0.04 -2.90 13.16
C LEU A 149 -0.11 -4.22 13.91
N ASN A 150 0.25 -5.29 13.23
CA ASN A 150 0.04 -6.65 13.67
C ASN A 150 1.29 -7.24 14.31
N LYS A 151 1.10 -8.02 15.37
CA LYS A 151 2.06 -8.99 15.87
C LYS A 151 1.72 -10.33 15.23
N ARG A 152 2.71 -10.99 14.64
CA ARG A 152 2.52 -12.32 14.05
C ARG A 152 3.56 -13.32 14.54
N GLN A 153 3.22 -14.60 14.39
CA GLN A 153 4.07 -15.70 14.82
C GLN A 153 5.25 -15.92 13.87
N GLU A 154 5.11 -15.54 12.60
CA GLU A 154 6.17 -15.68 11.60
C GLU A 154 7.41 -14.90 12.02
N TYR A 155 8.52 -15.60 12.14
CA TYR A 155 9.81 -14.96 12.35
C TYR A 155 10.33 -14.39 11.03
N TRP A 156 10.90 -13.19 11.09
CA TRP A 156 11.69 -12.61 10.01
C TRP A 156 12.97 -12.03 10.61
N ASP A 157 14.08 -12.18 9.88
CA ASP A 157 15.35 -11.59 10.26
C ASP A 157 15.34 -10.10 9.89
N PRO A 158 15.40 -9.19 10.88
CA PRO A 158 15.32 -7.77 10.61
C PRO A 158 16.52 -7.19 9.89
N ASP A 159 17.65 -7.90 9.88
CA ASP A 159 18.83 -7.53 9.12
C ASP A 159 18.74 -8.02 7.66
N ARG A 160 17.72 -8.82 7.32
CA ARG A 160 17.47 -9.38 5.98
C ARG A 160 16.08 -9.04 5.46
N VAL A 161 15.82 -7.74 5.33
CA VAL A 161 14.62 -7.22 4.69
C VAL A 161 14.89 -6.73 3.27
N TRP A 162 13.91 -6.94 2.40
CA TRP A 162 13.89 -6.31 1.08
C TRP A 162 13.20 -4.96 1.12
N GLN A 163 13.51 -4.12 0.15
CA GLN A 163 12.89 -2.81 -0.01
C GLN A 163 11.97 -2.83 -1.22
N ILE A 164 10.69 -2.50 -1.01
CA ILE A 164 9.65 -2.62 -2.03
C ILE A 164 9.02 -1.25 -2.29
N PRO A 165 8.71 -0.89 -3.55
CA PRO A 165 8.10 0.40 -3.83
C PRO A 165 6.60 0.38 -3.52
N ILE A 166 6.17 1.35 -2.73
CA ILE A 166 4.75 1.67 -2.55
C ILE A 166 4.61 3.17 -2.77
N GLN A 167 3.95 3.55 -3.88
CA GLN A 167 3.64 4.93 -4.23
C GLN A 167 4.87 5.87 -4.17
N GLY A 168 5.99 5.39 -4.71
CA GLY A 168 7.23 6.17 -4.83
C GLY A 168 8.13 6.19 -3.59
N ARG A 169 7.81 5.44 -2.53
CA ARG A 169 8.70 5.22 -1.37
C ARG A 169 9.04 3.75 -1.19
N LEU A 170 10.18 3.48 -0.57
CA LEU A 170 10.64 2.13 -0.25
C LEU A 170 10.24 1.73 1.16
N PHE A 171 9.69 0.53 1.28
CA PHE A 171 9.24 -0.07 2.52
C PHE A 171 9.85 -1.44 2.74
N PRO A 172 10.15 -1.82 4.00
CA PRO A 172 10.68 -3.12 4.33
C PRO A 172 9.64 -4.22 4.07
N ALA A 173 10.06 -5.32 3.46
CA ALA A 173 9.30 -6.56 3.31
C ALA A 173 10.20 -7.76 3.61
N MET A 174 9.60 -8.89 3.96
CA MET A 174 10.36 -10.12 4.15
C MET A 174 11.11 -10.51 2.86
N GLU A 175 12.35 -10.98 2.96
CA GLU A 175 13.20 -11.42 1.84
C GLU A 175 12.48 -12.42 0.91
N ASN A 176 11.62 -13.30 1.43
CA ASN A 176 10.87 -14.24 0.60
C ASN A 176 9.37 -13.92 0.51
N SER A 177 9.02 -12.65 0.63
CA SER A 177 7.63 -12.17 0.61
C SER A 177 6.83 -12.63 -0.62
N HIS A 178 7.46 -12.72 -1.79
CA HIS A 178 6.83 -13.28 -2.99
C HIS A 178 6.42 -14.76 -2.85
N LEU A 179 7.19 -15.58 -2.12
CA LEU A 179 6.84 -16.97 -1.83
C LEU A 179 5.69 -17.05 -0.83
N ASN A 180 5.72 -16.22 0.22
CA ASN A 180 4.63 -16.14 1.20
C ASN A 180 3.31 -15.73 0.55
N LEU A 181 3.34 -14.69 -0.30
CA LEU A 181 2.14 -14.32 -1.01
C LEU A 181 1.64 -15.46 -1.94
N SER A 182 2.55 -16.25 -2.52
CA SER A 182 2.17 -17.39 -3.38
C SER A 182 1.59 -18.57 -2.59
N SER A 183 2.00 -18.77 -1.33
CA SER A 183 1.41 -19.77 -0.45
C SER A 183 0.04 -19.32 0.08
N TRP A 184 -0.14 -18.03 0.36
CA TRP A 184 -1.40 -17.47 0.87
C TRP A 184 -2.47 -17.28 -0.22
N TYR A 185 -2.10 -16.68 -1.35
CA TYR A 185 -3.03 -16.35 -2.43
C TYR A 185 -3.01 -17.36 -3.59
N GLY A 186 -2.12 -18.35 -3.53
CA GLY A 186 -1.95 -19.38 -4.54
C GLY A 186 -1.07 -18.96 -5.72
N LEU A 187 -0.39 -19.93 -6.33
CA LEU A 187 0.52 -19.71 -7.47
C LEU A 187 -0.19 -19.10 -8.70
N SER A 188 -1.50 -19.32 -8.88
CA SER A 188 -2.28 -18.75 -9.99
C SER A 188 -2.28 -17.22 -9.98
N PHE A 189 -2.24 -16.59 -8.80
CA PHE A 189 -2.14 -15.14 -8.63
C PHE A 189 -0.82 -14.56 -9.18
N PHE A 190 0.18 -15.43 -9.38
CA PHE A 190 1.55 -15.15 -9.81
C PHE A 190 1.81 -15.61 -11.25
N LYS A 191 1.06 -16.60 -11.75
CA LYS A 191 1.08 -17.01 -13.16
C LYS A 191 0.65 -15.87 -14.09
N HIS A 192 -0.24 -15.02 -13.61
CA HIS A 192 -0.57 -13.74 -14.23
C HIS A 192 0.12 -12.62 -13.45
N ARG A 193 1.35 -12.24 -13.81
CA ARG A 193 1.93 -11.04 -13.21
C ARG A 193 2.69 -10.17 -14.20
N LEU A 194 2.50 -8.86 -13.97
CA LEU A 194 3.24 -7.70 -14.47
C LEU A 194 2.82 -7.23 -15.89
N ARG A 195 1.90 -6.26 -15.94
CA ARG A 195 1.19 -5.70 -17.12
C ARG A 195 0.26 -6.69 -17.86
N HIS A 196 -0.92 -6.20 -18.23
CA HIS A 196 -1.69 -6.80 -19.33
C HIS A 196 -0.82 -6.70 -20.59
N VAL A 197 -0.18 -7.80 -20.95
CA VAL A 197 0.41 -8.01 -22.27
C VAL A 197 -0.66 -8.76 -23.06
N PRO A 198 -1.18 -8.22 -24.17
CA PRO A 198 -2.19 -8.91 -24.97
C PRO A 198 -1.71 -10.27 -25.49
N GLU A 199 -2.62 -11.23 -25.72
CA GLU A 199 -2.30 -12.63 -26.11
C GLU A 199 -1.34 -12.74 -27.30
N TRP A 200 -1.30 -11.76 -28.21
CA TRP A 200 -0.40 -11.77 -29.37
C TRP A 200 1.08 -11.48 -29.04
N GLU A 201 1.41 -11.09 -27.81
CA GLU A 201 2.78 -10.86 -27.34
C GLU A 201 3.35 -12.05 -26.53
N GLU A 202 2.63 -13.18 -26.43
CA GLU A 202 3.08 -14.36 -25.68
C GLU A 202 4.34 -15.05 -26.23
N GLU A 203 4.60 -14.99 -27.54
CA GLU A 203 5.84 -15.50 -28.14
C GLU A 203 7.09 -14.70 -27.75
N HIS A 204 6.92 -13.51 -27.15
CA HIS A 204 8.00 -12.55 -26.87
C HIS A 204 8.20 -12.24 -25.37
N ARG A 205 7.67 -13.07 -24.46
CA ARG A 205 7.85 -12.84 -23.01
C ARG A 205 9.34 -12.77 -22.61
N PRO A 206 9.80 -11.74 -21.88
CA PRO A 206 11.09 -11.79 -21.20
C PRO A 206 10.99 -12.76 -20.01
N MET A 207 11.99 -13.63 -19.89
CA MET A 207 12.05 -14.65 -18.85
C MET A 207 12.13 -14.05 -17.44
N TYR A 208 11.67 -14.85 -16.49
CA TYR A 208 11.82 -14.67 -15.04
C TYR A 208 13.21 -14.12 -14.68
N CYS A 209 13.23 -12.88 -14.18
CA CYS A 209 14.37 -12.37 -13.46
C CYS A 209 14.29 -12.90 -12.02
N SER A 210 15.28 -13.70 -11.60
CA SER A 210 15.40 -14.21 -10.23
C SER A 210 15.75 -13.11 -9.22
N THR A 211 16.07 -11.90 -9.70
CA THR A 211 16.24 -10.70 -8.89
C THR A 211 14.90 -9.98 -8.71
N PRO A 212 14.39 -9.88 -7.47
CA PRO A 212 13.20 -9.10 -7.16
C PRO A 212 13.48 -7.62 -7.36
N TYR A 213 12.51 -6.91 -7.92
CA TYR A 213 12.55 -5.46 -8.18
C TYR A 213 13.53 -4.96 -9.24
N HIS A 214 13.97 -5.82 -10.16
CA HIS A 214 14.59 -5.33 -11.39
C HIS A 214 13.52 -4.81 -12.37
N PHE A 215 12.90 -3.67 -12.03
CA PHE A 215 11.95 -2.98 -12.92
C PHE A 215 12.57 -2.61 -14.28
N ASN A 216 13.91 -2.49 -14.36
CA ASN A 216 14.63 -2.05 -15.56
C ASN A 216 14.99 -3.15 -16.57
N CYS A 217 14.92 -4.45 -16.25
CA CYS A 217 15.17 -5.48 -17.27
C CYS A 217 14.03 -5.62 -18.29
N VAL A 218 12.87 -5.02 -18.02
CA VAL A 218 11.67 -5.14 -18.87
C VAL A 218 11.62 -4.06 -19.96
N ASP A 219 12.41 -2.98 -19.82
CA ASP A 219 12.39 -1.86 -20.77
C ASP A 219 13.64 -1.78 -21.68
N GLU A 220 14.68 -2.61 -21.48
CA GLU A 220 15.78 -2.74 -22.43
C GLU A 220 15.57 -3.96 -23.34
N THR A 221 15.41 -3.71 -24.64
CA THR A 221 15.34 -4.70 -25.73
C THR A 221 16.62 -5.54 -25.92
N GLN A 222 17.52 -5.54 -24.93
CA GLN A 222 18.89 -6.03 -25.07
C GLN A 222 19.11 -7.48 -24.61
N VAL A 223 18.14 -8.10 -23.92
CA VAL A 223 18.27 -9.51 -23.49
C VAL A 223 17.38 -10.41 -24.32
N LYS A 224 18.00 -11.29 -25.11
CA LYS A 224 17.27 -12.37 -25.80
C LYS A 224 16.60 -13.27 -24.76
N SER A 225 15.34 -13.61 -25.01
CA SER A 225 14.61 -14.66 -24.29
C SER A 225 15.51 -15.91 -24.14
N GLY A 226 15.58 -16.47 -22.94
CA GLY A 226 16.40 -17.65 -22.64
C GLY A 226 17.69 -17.41 -21.86
N ILE A 227 18.12 -16.16 -21.63
CA ILE A 227 19.42 -15.85 -21.00
C ILE A 227 19.25 -15.18 -19.62
N ASP A 228 20.00 -15.66 -18.62
CA ASP A 228 20.09 -15.06 -17.27
C ASP A 228 20.77 -13.66 -17.35
N CYS A 229 20.10 -12.64 -16.80
CA CYS A 229 20.58 -11.25 -16.81
C CYS A 229 21.95 -11.04 -16.14
N ARG A 230 22.33 -11.88 -15.15
CA ARG A 230 23.69 -11.85 -14.58
C ARG A 230 24.73 -12.38 -15.55
N GLN A 231 24.40 -13.43 -16.30
CA GLN A 231 25.29 -13.97 -17.33
C GLN A 231 25.47 -13.01 -18.50
N ALA A 232 24.47 -12.16 -18.76
CA ALA A 232 24.51 -11.11 -19.74
C ALA A 232 25.28 -9.84 -19.28
N GLY A 233 25.73 -9.77 -18.03
CA GLY A 233 26.48 -8.63 -17.50
C GLY A 233 25.66 -7.35 -17.29
N ILE A 234 24.34 -7.49 -17.17
CA ILE A 234 23.39 -6.38 -16.96
C ILE A 234 23.11 -6.16 -15.46
N CYS A 235 23.32 -7.19 -14.64
CA CYS A 235 23.28 -7.17 -13.18
C CYS A 235 24.68 -7.40 -12.60
#